data_AF-A0A975YJL6-F1
#
_entry.id   AF-A0A975YJL6-F1
#
_cell.length_a   1.000
_cell.length_b   1.000
_cell.length_c   1.000
_cell.angle_alpha   90.00
_cell.angle_beta   90.00
_cell.angle_gamma   90.00
#
_symmetry.space_group_name_H-M   'P 1'
#
loop_
_entity.id
_entity.type
_entity.pdbx_description
1 polymer ?
#
loop_
_entity_poly.entity_id
_entity_poly.type
_entity_poly.pdbx_seq_one_letter_code
_entity_poly.pdbx_strand_id
1 'polypeptide(L)'
;MTSLLTMQGRGKRRRLAVSAEGLPVAEWVYRTLRDAIATGKLPPRGRLSERELSAELGVSTSPVKAALARLEAEGMVVTQPRRGTWVAFEPGKLAEMGLIRAALEGVAARLAAGRVTEAQLETLRQILAELAQATEALDTAWLIEANERFHATILAAADNLFLANAVRALRGYYTMTQNRMRTAQLEPHKAQEEHEAIVAALAACDGAAAEDAMRAHIVRSVETLWAEELARARR
;
A
#
# COMPACT_ATOMS: atom_id res chain seq x y z
N MET A 1 -15.73 -9.52 55.71
CA MET A 1 -14.96 -8.27 55.73
C MET A 1 -13.93 -8.37 54.61
N THR A 2 -14.33 -8.07 53.37
CA THR A 2 -14.06 -6.78 52.69
C THR A 2 -12.55 -6.54 52.65
N SER A 3 -11.86 -6.75 51.52
CA SER A 3 -11.90 -5.75 50.45
C SER A 3 -11.51 -6.34 49.10
N LEU A 4 -12.43 -6.22 48.15
CA LEU A 4 -12.18 -6.18 46.72
C LEU A 4 -11.62 -4.79 46.39
N LEU A 5 -10.49 -4.73 45.69
CA LEU A 5 -10.16 -3.57 44.86
C LEU A 5 -9.82 -4.05 43.44
N THR A 6 -10.83 -3.94 42.60
CA THR A 6 -10.77 -3.78 41.15
C THR A 6 -9.90 -2.57 40.79
N MET A 7 -9.13 -2.64 39.68
CA MET A 7 -9.01 -1.60 38.65
C MET A 7 -7.98 -2.01 37.57
N GLN A 8 -8.52 -2.53 36.47
CA GLN A 8 -8.24 -2.20 35.06
C GLN A 8 -6.82 -1.80 34.59
N GLY A 9 -6.38 -2.50 33.53
CA GLY A 9 -6.02 -1.82 32.28
C GLY A 9 -4.54 -1.65 31.97
N ARG A 10 -3.88 -2.69 31.43
CA ARG A 10 -2.70 -2.50 30.56
C ARG A 10 -2.85 -3.40 29.34
N GLY A 11 -3.32 -2.80 28.24
CA GLY A 11 -3.27 -3.42 26.92
C GLY A 11 -1.84 -3.82 26.58
N LYS A 12 -1.67 -5.06 26.11
CA LYS A 12 -0.41 -5.63 25.58
C LYS A 12 0.17 -4.68 24.52
N ARG A 13 1.18 -3.89 24.89
CA ARG A 13 1.95 -3.07 23.94
C ARG A 13 2.83 -4.00 23.10
N ARG A 14 2.55 -4.08 21.79
CA ARG A 14 3.35 -4.81 20.80
C ARG A 14 4.60 -3.98 20.47
N ARG A 15 5.80 -4.51 20.72
CA ARG A 15 7.09 -3.88 20.37
C ARG A 15 7.27 -3.77 18.86
N LEU A 16 7.69 -2.61 18.37
CA LEU A 16 8.31 -2.42 17.06
C LEU A 16 9.71 -3.07 17.01
N ALA A 17 10.15 -3.49 15.80
CA ALA A 17 11.37 -4.28 15.57
C ALA A 17 12.66 -3.52 15.90
N VAL A 18 13.80 -4.23 16.01
CA VAL A 18 15.15 -3.67 16.25
C VAL A 18 15.84 -3.34 14.91
N SER A 19 16.74 -2.36 14.89
CA SER A 19 17.49 -1.90 13.70
C SER A 19 18.07 -3.05 12.87
N ALA A 20 17.76 -3.07 11.56
CA ALA A 20 18.43 -3.94 10.60
C ALA A 20 19.86 -3.43 10.35
N GLU A 21 20.85 -4.32 10.37
CA GLU A 21 22.27 -4.01 10.19
C GLU A 21 22.52 -3.26 8.85
N GLY A 22 23.20 -2.10 8.90
CA GLY A 22 23.70 -1.38 7.72
C GLY A 22 22.90 -0.17 7.21
N LEU A 23 21.71 0.12 7.74
CA LEU A 23 20.93 1.31 7.34
C LEU A 23 21.21 2.53 8.24
N PRO A 24 21.22 3.76 7.69
CA PRO A 24 21.17 4.97 8.51
C PRO A 24 19.96 4.93 9.44
N VAL A 25 20.14 5.33 10.71
CA VAL A 25 19.09 5.25 11.76
C VAL A 25 17.79 5.92 11.31
N ALA A 26 17.86 7.08 10.65
CA ALA A 26 16.68 7.79 10.15
C ALA A 26 15.93 7.00 9.06
N GLU A 27 16.64 6.30 8.15
CA GLU A 27 16.03 5.46 7.12
C GLU A 27 15.37 4.22 7.74
N TRP A 28 16.02 3.61 8.73
CA TRP A 28 15.43 2.49 9.48
C TRP A 28 14.16 2.91 10.24
N VAL A 29 14.18 4.05 10.94
CA VAL A 29 12.99 4.60 11.63
C VAL A 29 11.86 4.85 10.62
N TYR A 30 12.17 5.49 9.49
CA TYR A 30 11.20 5.74 8.42
C TYR A 30 10.55 4.44 7.93
N ARG A 31 11.34 3.42 7.54
CA ARG A 31 10.81 2.14 7.06
C ARG A 31 9.96 1.45 8.13
N THR A 32 10.42 1.45 9.38
CA THR A 32 9.72 0.83 10.50
C THR A 32 8.35 1.48 10.74
N LEU A 33 8.29 2.82 10.76
CA LEU A 33 7.04 3.55 10.95
C LEU A 33 6.11 3.39 9.75
N ARG A 34 6.66 3.45 8.53
CA ARG A 34 5.89 3.24 7.29
C ARG A 34 5.23 1.88 7.28
N ASP A 35 5.98 0.82 7.57
CA ASP A 35 5.47 -0.55 7.58
C ASP A 35 4.47 -0.76 8.73
N ALA A 36 4.67 -0.09 9.88
CA ALA A 36 3.72 -0.13 10.98
C ALA A 36 2.39 0.56 10.66
N ILE A 37 2.41 1.70 9.94
CA ILE A 37 1.20 2.35 9.43
C ILE A 37 0.54 1.47 8.36
N ALA A 38 1.33 0.99 7.40
CA ALA A 38 0.85 0.18 6.29
C ALA A 38 0.13 -1.09 6.80
N THR A 39 0.71 -1.80 7.75
CA THR A 39 0.15 -3.03 8.36
C THR A 39 -0.95 -2.77 9.40
N GLY A 40 -1.26 -1.51 9.70
CA GLY A 40 -2.25 -1.13 10.71
C GLY A 40 -1.80 -1.32 12.16
N LYS A 41 -0.52 -1.65 12.42
CA LYS A 41 0.05 -1.63 13.79
C LYS A 41 -0.06 -0.23 14.40
N LEU A 42 0.15 0.80 13.58
CA LEU A 42 -0.22 2.18 13.89
C LEU A 42 -1.56 2.46 13.18
N PRO A 43 -2.68 2.52 13.92
CA PRO A 43 -4.00 2.56 13.31
C PRO A 43 -4.27 3.94 12.68
N PRO A 44 -5.06 3.97 11.59
CA PRO A 44 -5.63 5.19 11.03
C PRO A 44 -6.25 6.12 12.08
N ARG A 45 -6.01 7.43 11.95
CA ARG A 45 -6.38 8.47 12.93
C ARG A 45 -5.73 8.31 14.32
N GLY A 46 -4.87 7.31 14.51
CA GLY A 46 -4.07 7.12 15.71
C GLY A 46 -3.07 8.27 15.87
N ARG A 47 -2.95 8.79 17.10
CA ARG A 47 -1.98 9.84 17.42
C ARG A 47 -0.58 9.25 17.50
N LEU A 48 0.38 9.93 16.89
CA LEU A 48 1.80 9.59 16.92
C LEU A 48 2.53 10.58 17.83
N SER A 49 3.16 10.07 18.88
CA SER A 49 3.97 10.86 19.81
C SER A 49 5.44 10.59 19.55
N GLU A 50 6.19 11.61 19.14
CA GLU A 50 7.63 11.50 18.91
C GLU A 50 8.37 10.88 20.10
N ARG A 51 7.99 11.27 21.33
CA ARG A 51 8.59 10.77 22.56
C ARG A 51 8.31 9.29 22.81
N GLU A 52 7.09 8.85 22.49
CA GLU A 52 6.73 7.44 22.67
C GLU A 52 7.39 6.57 21.60
N LEU A 53 7.39 7.03 20.34
CA LEU A 53 8.06 6.36 19.24
C LEU A 53 9.58 6.29 19.47
N SER A 54 10.21 7.37 19.96
CA SER A 54 11.64 7.38 20.27
C SER A 54 11.99 6.38 21.37
N ALA A 55 11.15 6.30 22.42
CA ALA A 55 11.34 5.36 23.52
C ALA A 55 11.13 3.89 23.08
N GLU A 56 10.15 3.65 22.21
CA GLU A 56 9.87 2.31 21.70
C GLU A 56 10.95 1.80 20.74
N LEU A 57 11.49 2.69 19.89
CA LEU A 57 12.51 2.38 18.90
C LEU A 57 13.94 2.47 19.47
N GLY A 58 14.12 2.95 20.71
CA GLY A 58 15.44 3.09 21.33
C GLY A 58 16.35 4.11 20.65
N VAL A 59 15.77 5.18 20.08
CA VAL A 59 16.49 6.25 19.37
C VAL A 59 16.19 7.63 19.95
N SER A 60 16.95 8.65 19.54
CA SER A 60 16.61 10.04 19.86
C SER A 60 15.39 10.52 19.06
N THR A 61 14.84 11.68 19.41
CA THR A 61 13.66 12.25 18.72
C THR A 61 13.96 12.81 17.33
N SER A 62 15.21 13.20 17.04
CA SER A 62 15.61 13.71 15.70
C SER A 62 15.30 12.76 14.54
N PRO A 63 15.74 11.48 14.53
CA PRO A 63 15.42 10.56 13.44
C PRO A 63 13.91 10.27 13.34
N VAL A 64 13.18 10.30 14.46
CA VAL A 64 11.71 10.17 14.45
C VAL A 64 11.06 11.37 13.77
N LYS A 65 11.49 12.59 14.06
CA LYS A 65 11.00 13.81 13.39
C LYS A 65 11.25 13.77 11.89
N ALA A 66 12.45 13.38 11.47
CA ALA A 66 12.80 13.28 10.06
C ALA A 66 11.93 12.23 9.35
N ALA A 67 11.69 11.08 9.98
CA ALA A 67 10.80 10.05 9.46
C ALA A 67 9.34 10.52 9.35
N LEU A 68 8.81 11.20 10.37
CA LEU A 68 7.44 11.74 10.35
C LEU A 68 7.27 12.82 9.28
N ALA A 69 8.26 13.70 9.09
CA ALA A 69 8.22 14.72 8.04
C ALA A 69 8.18 14.08 6.64
N ARG A 70 8.93 12.99 6.43
CA ARG A 70 8.89 12.23 5.18
C ARG A 70 7.55 11.52 4.98
N LEU A 71 7.00 10.89 6.02
CA LEU A 71 5.67 10.28 5.98
C LEU A 71 4.56 11.29 5.72
N GLU A 72 4.72 12.53 6.20
CA GLU A 72 3.79 13.64 5.95
C GLU A 72 3.84 14.07 4.48
N ALA A 73 5.04 14.15 3.89
CA ALA A 73 5.21 14.40 2.46
C ALA A 73 4.60 13.28 1.58
N GLU A 74 4.56 12.04 2.08
CA GLU A 74 3.90 10.89 1.45
C GLU A 74 2.39 10.81 1.77
N GLY A 75 1.86 11.74 2.57
CA GLY A 75 0.44 11.78 2.96
C GLY A 75 -0.01 10.67 3.90
N MET A 76 0.93 9.92 4.49
CA MET A 76 0.65 8.82 5.43
C MET A 76 0.38 9.32 6.86
N VAL A 77 0.84 10.52 7.19
CA VAL A 77 0.54 11.20 8.45
C VAL A 77 0.16 12.65 8.19
N VAL A 78 -0.52 13.26 9.16
CA VAL A 78 -0.85 14.69 9.15
C VAL A 78 -0.41 15.31 10.47
N THR A 79 0.36 16.39 10.39
CA THR A 79 0.78 17.17 11.56
C THR A 79 -0.10 18.40 11.70
N GLN A 80 -0.76 18.56 12.84
CA GLN A 80 -1.47 19.80 13.17
C GLN A 80 -0.61 20.60 14.15
N PRO A 81 -0.26 21.87 13.84
CA PRO A 81 0.54 22.71 14.71
C PRO A 81 0.00 22.72 16.15
N ARG A 82 0.89 22.47 17.12
CA ARG A 82 0.59 22.44 18.56
C ARG A 82 -0.40 21.36 19.03
N ARG A 83 -0.93 20.52 18.14
CA ARG A 83 -1.89 19.46 18.49
C ARG A 83 -1.27 18.06 18.34
N GLY A 84 -0.31 17.89 17.42
CA GLY A 84 0.48 16.66 17.27
C GLY A 84 0.50 16.13 15.83
N THR A 85 0.86 14.85 15.68
CA THR A 85 0.85 14.13 14.40
C THR A 85 -0.08 12.94 14.51
N TRP A 86 -0.82 12.61 13.45
CA TRP A 86 -1.72 11.45 13.39
C TRP A 86 -1.51 10.69 12.10
N VAL A 87 -1.77 9.38 12.13
CA VAL A 87 -1.88 8.57 10.91
C VAL A 87 -3.02 9.13 10.07
N ALA A 88 -2.70 9.56 8.84
CA ALA A 88 -3.66 10.16 7.94
C ALA A 88 -4.64 9.09 7.46
N PHE A 89 -5.93 9.42 7.44
CA PHE A 89 -6.93 8.60 6.79
C PHE A 89 -8.17 9.43 6.47
N GLU A 90 -8.34 9.69 5.19
CA GLU A 90 -9.51 10.35 4.64
C GLU A 90 -9.97 9.51 3.46
N PRO A 91 -11.17 8.90 3.54
CA PRO A 91 -11.71 8.14 2.42
C PRO A 91 -11.55 8.92 1.13
N GLY A 92 -11.94 10.21 1.09
CA GLY A 92 -11.79 11.18 -0.03
C GLY A 92 -10.56 10.98 -0.91
N LYS A 93 -9.40 10.87 -0.27
CA LYS A 93 -8.10 10.80 -0.93
C LYS A 93 -7.86 9.47 -1.66
N LEU A 94 -8.61 8.42 -1.36
CA LEU A 94 -8.53 7.14 -2.09
C LEU A 94 -8.92 7.29 -3.55
N ALA A 95 -10.03 7.97 -3.82
CA ALA A 95 -10.52 8.20 -5.18
C ALA A 95 -9.54 9.10 -5.96
N GLU A 96 -9.08 10.19 -5.35
CA GLU A 96 -8.09 11.10 -5.94
C GLU A 96 -6.78 10.39 -6.28
N MET A 97 -6.23 9.63 -5.31
CA MET A 97 -5.01 8.84 -5.51
C MET A 97 -5.20 7.76 -6.58
N GLY A 98 -6.35 7.10 -6.59
CA GLY A 98 -6.68 6.08 -7.58
C GLY A 98 -6.66 6.60 -9.02
N LEU A 99 -7.21 7.80 -9.25
CA LEU A 99 -7.17 8.45 -10.56
C LEU A 99 -5.74 8.74 -11.03
N ILE A 100 -4.90 9.24 -10.12
CA ILE A 100 -3.49 9.52 -10.43
C ILE A 100 -2.74 8.23 -10.72
N ARG A 101 -2.94 7.18 -9.92
CA ARG A 101 -2.34 5.85 -10.16
C ARG A 101 -2.79 5.26 -11.49
N ALA A 102 -4.09 5.30 -11.80
CA ALA A 102 -4.61 4.82 -13.07
C ALA A 102 -3.92 5.53 -14.24
N ALA A 103 -3.77 6.85 -14.19
CA ALA A 103 -3.07 7.61 -15.22
C ALA A 103 -1.59 7.18 -15.35
N LEU A 104 -0.85 7.09 -14.24
CA LEU A 104 0.58 6.77 -14.26
C LEU A 104 0.84 5.31 -14.66
N GLU A 105 0.14 4.36 -14.06
CA GLU A 105 0.34 2.93 -14.32
C GLU A 105 -0.25 2.53 -15.68
N GLY A 106 -1.28 3.22 -16.16
CA GLY A 106 -1.74 3.10 -17.56
C GLY A 106 -0.64 3.45 -18.55
N VAL A 107 0.02 4.60 -18.38
CA VAL A 107 1.19 4.98 -19.20
C VAL A 107 2.32 3.95 -19.03
N ALA A 108 2.51 3.39 -17.84
CA ALA A 108 3.51 2.34 -17.62
C ALA A 108 3.19 1.10 -18.46
N ALA A 109 1.94 0.64 -18.46
CA ALA A 109 1.48 -0.49 -19.25
C ALA A 109 1.65 -0.24 -20.76
N ARG A 110 1.34 0.98 -21.24
CA ARG A 110 1.58 1.38 -22.63
C ARG A 110 3.04 1.26 -23.04
N LEU A 111 3.94 1.79 -22.20
CA LEU A 111 5.38 1.74 -22.45
C LEU A 111 5.90 0.30 -22.37
N ALA A 112 5.42 -0.47 -21.40
CA ALA A 112 5.78 -1.86 -21.21
C ALA A 112 5.39 -2.73 -22.42
N ALA A 113 4.25 -2.48 -23.07
CA ALA A 113 3.83 -3.25 -24.25
C ALA A 113 4.86 -3.22 -25.39
N GLY A 114 5.62 -2.13 -25.53
CA GLY A 114 6.68 -2.01 -26.54
C GLY A 114 8.07 -2.47 -26.07
N ARG A 115 8.22 -2.91 -24.81
CA ARG A 115 9.52 -3.15 -24.15
C ARG A 115 9.61 -4.48 -23.41
N VAL A 116 8.47 -5.09 -23.10
CA VAL A 116 8.38 -6.31 -22.31
C VAL A 116 9.12 -7.45 -23.02
N THR A 117 9.94 -8.17 -22.26
CA THR A 117 10.64 -9.35 -22.74
C THR A 117 9.80 -10.61 -22.55
N GLU A 118 10.08 -11.67 -23.30
CA GLU A 118 9.39 -12.96 -23.10
C GLU A 118 9.58 -13.50 -21.68
N ALA A 119 10.75 -13.28 -21.07
CA ALA A 119 10.99 -13.67 -19.68
C ALA A 119 10.11 -12.89 -18.69
N GLN A 120 9.86 -11.60 -18.95
CA GLN A 120 8.94 -10.80 -18.13
C GLN A 120 7.48 -11.19 -18.37
N LEU A 121 7.08 -11.51 -19.61
CA LEU A 121 5.75 -12.06 -19.89
C LEU A 121 5.53 -13.39 -19.17
N GLU A 122 6.51 -14.28 -19.19
CA GLU A 122 6.42 -15.55 -18.47
C GLU A 122 6.35 -15.34 -16.95
N THR A 123 7.11 -14.39 -16.41
CA THR A 123 6.99 -13.97 -15.01
C THR A 123 5.58 -13.46 -14.69
N LEU A 124 4.97 -12.65 -15.58
CA LEU A 124 3.61 -12.16 -15.40
C LEU A 124 2.59 -13.31 -15.43
N ARG A 125 2.74 -14.29 -16.33
CA ARG A 125 1.87 -15.48 -16.39
C ARG A 125 1.97 -16.31 -15.11
N GLN A 126 3.16 -16.47 -14.54
CA GLN A 126 3.35 -17.15 -13.26
C GLN A 126 2.65 -16.39 -12.12
N ILE A 127 2.78 -15.06 -12.08
CA ILE A 127 2.08 -14.23 -11.09
C ILE A 127 0.56 -14.34 -11.25
N LEU A 128 0.02 -14.42 -12.48
CA LEU A 128 -1.41 -14.66 -12.71
C LEU A 128 -1.89 -15.99 -12.11
N ALA A 129 -1.09 -17.05 -12.25
CA ALA A 129 -1.41 -18.35 -11.65
C ALA A 129 -1.40 -18.27 -10.12
N GLU A 130 -0.44 -17.55 -9.53
CA GLU A 130 -0.39 -17.32 -8.08
C GLU A 130 -1.57 -16.50 -7.57
N LEU A 131 -2.01 -15.47 -8.31
CA LEU A 131 -3.19 -14.67 -7.99
C LEU A 131 -4.47 -15.52 -7.98
N ALA A 132 -4.62 -16.42 -8.96
CA ALA A 132 -5.72 -17.38 -9.00
C ALA A 132 -5.67 -18.33 -7.81
N GLN A 133 -4.50 -18.88 -7.47
CA GLN A 133 -4.34 -19.76 -6.30
C GLN A 133 -4.64 -19.05 -4.98
N ALA A 134 -4.15 -17.81 -4.81
CA ALA A 134 -4.42 -17.00 -3.63
C ALA A 134 -5.92 -16.67 -3.49
N THR A 135 -6.61 -16.47 -4.61
CA THR A 135 -8.06 -16.27 -4.67
C THR A 135 -8.81 -17.49 -4.16
N GLU A 136 -8.51 -18.68 -4.70
CA GLU A 136 -9.16 -19.94 -4.30
C GLU A 136 -8.87 -20.28 -2.82
N ALA A 137 -7.66 -19.98 -2.35
CA ALA A 137 -7.26 -20.17 -0.96
C ALA A 137 -7.86 -19.14 0.01
N LEU A 138 -8.52 -18.08 -0.49
CA LEU A 138 -8.97 -16.93 0.28
C LEU A 138 -7.85 -16.26 1.10
N ASP A 139 -6.60 -16.36 0.64
CA ASP A 139 -5.45 -15.77 1.31
C ASP A 139 -5.22 -14.33 0.83
N THR A 140 -5.84 -13.38 1.52
CA THR A 140 -5.69 -11.97 1.17
C THR A 140 -4.26 -11.45 1.35
N ALA A 141 -3.43 -12.06 2.21
CA ALA A 141 -2.04 -11.63 2.35
C ALA A 141 -1.28 -11.92 1.06
N TRP A 142 -1.41 -13.16 0.59
CA TRP A 142 -0.79 -13.62 -0.63
C TRP A 142 -1.31 -12.87 -1.85
N LEU A 143 -2.63 -12.63 -1.92
CA LEU A 143 -3.24 -11.87 -3.01
C LEU A 143 -2.66 -10.44 -3.11
N ILE A 144 -2.50 -9.74 -1.98
CA ILE A 144 -1.90 -8.39 -1.96
C ILE A 144 -0.46 -8.44 -2.45
N GLU A 145 0.34 -9.39 -1.95
CA GLU A 145 1.75 -9.54 -2.33
C GLU A 145 1.92 -9.86 -3.82
N ALA A 146 1.15 -10.82 -4.36
CA ALA A 146 1.18 -11.20 -5.76
C ALA A 146 0.73 -10.04 -6.65
N ASN A 147 -0.32 -9.30 -6.25
CA ASN A 147 -0.78 -8.12 -6.96
C ASN A 147 0.30 -7.02 -6.98
N GLU A 148 0.97 -6.74 -5.86
CA GLU A 148 2.08 -5.77 -5.83
C GLU A 148 3.22 -6.19 -6.77
N ARG A 149 3.57 -7.49 -6.85
CA ARG A 149 4.56 -8.00 -7.79
C ARG A 149 4.11 -7.84 -9.24
N PHE A 150 2.85 -8.09 -9.55
CA PHE A 150 2.29 -7.91 -10.90
C PHE A 150 2.52 -6.48 -11.41
N HIS A 151 2.05 -5.49 -10.64
CA HIS A 151 2.20 -4.06 -10.96
C HIS A 151 3.67 -3.63 -11.02
N ALA A 152 4.51 -4.12 -10.12
CA ALA A 152 5.95 -3.82 -10.11
C ALA A 152 6.67 -4.36 -11.36
N THR A 153 6.31 -5.55 -11.84
CA THR A 153 6.90 -6.15 -13.05
C THR A 153 6.57 -5.32 -14.29
N ILE A 154 5.32 -4.85 -14.43
CA ILE A 154 4.90 -3.98 -15.54
C ILE A 154 5.64 -2.64 -15.48
N LEU A 155 5.71 -2.04 -14.29
CA LEU A 155 6.42 -0.78 -14.09
C LEU A 155 7.93 -0.90 -14.39
N ALA A 156 8.54 -2.04 -14.08
CA ALA A 156 9.93 -2.33 -14.45
C ALA A 156 10.09 -2.49 -15.97
N ALA A 157 9.19 -3.21 -16.63
CA ALA A 157 9.18 -3.36 -18.09
C ALA A 157 8.96 -2.03 -18.82
N ALA A 158 8.26 -1.08 -18.20
CA ALA A 158 8.10 0.27 -18.73
C ALA A 158 9.42 1.04 -18.83
N ASP A 159 10.47 0.64 -18.10
CA ASP A 159 11.82 1.23 -18.11
C ASP A 159 11.82 2.78 -18.15
N ASN A 160 11.12 3.38 -17.18
CA ASN A 160 11.02 4.83 -17.05
C ASN A 160 11.22 5.26 -15.58
N LEU A 161 12.41 5.81 -15.31
CA LEU A 161 12.82 6.21 -13.96
C LEU A 161 11.85 7.22 -13.31
N PHE A 162 11.41 8.23 -14.06
CA PHE A 162 10.51 9.27 -13.53
C PHE A 162 9.14 8.71 -13.19
N LEU A 163 8.61 7.85 -14.06
CA LEU A 163 7.34 7.18 -13.83
C LEU A 163 7.41 6.25 -12.61
N ALA A 164 8.48 5.45 -12.51
CA ALA A 164 8.69 4.56 -11.38
C ALA A 164 8.79 5.33 -10.05
N ASN A 165 9.45 6.49 -10.05
CA ASN A 165 9.53 7.35 -8.87
C ASN A 165 8.17 7.96 -8.50
N ALA A 166 7.38 8.40 -9.48
CA ALA A 166 6.05 8.95 -9.25
C ALA A 166 5.09 7.90 -8.66
N VAL A 167 5.06 6.69 -9.23
CA VAL A 167 4.23 5.59 -8.69
C VAL A 167 4.69 5.21 -7.28
N ARG A 168 6.01 5.15 -7.03
CA ARG A 168 6.55 4.82 -5.69
C ARG A 168 6.15 5.85 -4.63
N ALA A 169 6.08 7.14 -4.99
CA ALA A 169 5.64 8.18 -4.06
C ALA A 169 4.19 7.99 -3.58
N LEU A 170 3.33 7.40 -4.41
CA LEU A 170 1.92 7.11 -4.08
C LEU A 170 1.73 5.79 -3.33
N ARG A 171 2.76 4.91 -3.32
CA ARG A 171 2.67 3.56 -2.76
C ARG A 171 2.35 3.56 -1.27
N GLY A 172 2.91 4.50 -0.50
CA GLY A 172 2.71 4.56 0.95
C GLY A 172 1.22 4.67 1.34
N TYR A 173 0.50 5.59 0.69
CA TYR A 173 -0.94 5.76 0.90
C TYR A 173 -1.73 4.54 0.42
N TYR A 174 -1.37 3.97 -0.73
CA TYR A 174 -2.04 2.80 -1.29
C TYR A 174 -1.89 1.55 -0.41
N THR A 175 -0.68 1.18 0.02
CA THR A 175 -0.45 -0.02 0.85
C THR A 175 -1.19 0.07 2.20
N MET A 176 -1.28 1.26 2.80
CA MET A 176 -2.11 1.49 3.99
C MET A 176 -3.59 1.15 3.75
N THR A 177 -4.08 1.43 2.54
CA THR A 177 -5.47 1.15 2.17
C THR A 177 -5.70 -0.29 1.74
N GLN A 178 -4.71 -0.93 1.10
CA GLN A 178 -4.78 -2.35 0.72
C GLN A 178 -4.87 -3.29 1.92
N ASN A 179 -4.21 -3.01 3.06
CA ASN A 179 -4.37 -3.88 4.23
C ASN A 179 -5.80 -3.88 4.81
N ARG A 180 -6.64 -2.92 4.41
CA ARG A 180 -8.07 -2.95 4.70
C ARG A 180 -8.88 -3.83 3.73
N MET A 181 -8.32 -4.18 2.56
CA MET A 181 -8.86 -5.20 1.65
C MET A 181 -9.02 -6.56 2.32
N ARG A 182 -8.29 -6.87 3.40
CA ARG A 182 -8.48 -8.10 4.20
C ARG A 182 -9.89 -8.28 4.77
N THR A 183 -10.70 -7.23 4.74
CA THR A 183 -12.06 -7.22 5.26
C THR A 183 -13.08 -6.80 4.20
N ALA A 184 -12.63 -6.74 2.94
CA ALA A 184 -13.40 -6.36 1.77
C ALA A 184 -14.11 -7.55 1.14
N GLN A 185 -15.31 -7.33 0.60
CA GLN A 185 -15.87 -8.19 -0.44
C GLN A 185 -15.09 -7.90 -1.72
N LEU A 186 -13.97 -8.59 -1.84
CA LEU A 186 -13.20 -8.56 -3.08
C LEU A 186 -14.02 -9.23 -4.19
N GLU A 187 -13.88 -8.69 -5.40
CA GLU A 187 -14.30 -9.33 -6.66
C GLU A 187 -13.05 -9.95 -7.32
N PRO A 188 -12.44 -11.00 -6.72
CA PRO A 188 -11.12 -11.46 -7.13
C PRO A 188 -11.14 -12.10 -8.52
N HIS A 189 -12.24 -12.75 -8.92
CA HIS A 189 -12.41 -13.26 -10.29
C HIS A 189 -12.42 -12.12 -11.32
N LYS A 190 -13.07 -10.99 -11.02
CA LYS A 190 -13.04 -9.82 -11.91
C LYS A 190 -11.64 -9.22 -12.00
N ALA A 191 -10.93 -9.14 -10.87
CA ALA A 191 -9.54 -8.70 -10.86
C ALA A 191 -8.64 -9.63 -11.70
N GLN A 192 -8.88 -10.94 -11.65
CA GLN A 192 -8.16 -11.92 -12.46
C GLN A 192 -8.37 -11.70 -13.96
N GLU A 193 -9.63 -11.55 -14.41
CA GLU A 193 -9.96 -11.24 -15.81
C GLU A 193 -9.26 -9.97 -16.31
N GLU A 194 -9.21 -8.94 -15.47
CA GLU A 194 -8.54 -7.68 -15.79
C GLU A 194 -7.02 -7.84 -15.91
N HIS A 195 -6.38 -8.59 -14.99
CA HIS A 195 -4.96 -8.87 -15.08
C HIS A 195 -4.62 -9.69 -16.34
N GLU A 196 -5.45 -10.67 -16.69
CA GLU A 196 -5.31 -11.45 -17.93
C GLU A 196 -5.42 -10.56 -19.18
N ALA A 197 -6.37 -9.62 -19.21
CA ALA A 197 -6.52 -8.67 -20.31
C ALA A 197 -5.28 -7.78 -20.47
N ILE A 198 -4.67 -7.32 -19.36
CA ILE A 198 -3.42 -6.55 -19.37
C ILE A 198 -2.29 -7.39 -19.96
N VAL A 199 -2.10 -8.62 -19.49
CA VAL A 199 -1.03 -9.51 -20.00
C VAL A 199 -1.24 -9.85 -21.47
N ALA A 200 -2.48 -10.07 -21.91
CA ALA A 200 -2.80 -10.30 -23.31
C ALA A 200 -2.43 -9.10 -24.19
N ALA A 201 -2.75 -7.88 -23.76
CA ALA A 201 -2.39 -6.66 -24.48
C ALA A 201 -0.86 -6.45 -24.54
N LEU A 202 -0.15 -6.73 -23.44
CA LEU A 202 1.31 -6.70 -23.40
C LEU A 202 1.93 -7.71 -24.38
N ALA A 203 1.42 -8.95 -24.42
CA ALA A 203 1.89 -10.00 -25.31
C ALA A 203 1.61 -9.70 -26.79
N ALA A 204 0.53 -8.97 -27.08
CA ALA A 204 0.20 -8.48 -28.41
C ALA A 204 0.99 -7.21 -28.83
N CYS A 205 1.84 -6.68 -27.94
CA CYS A 205 2.50 -5.39 -28.11
C CYS A 205 1.54 -4.22 -28.36
N ASP A 206 0.29 -4.33 -27.89
CA ASP A 206 -0.73 -3.29 -28.04
C ASP A 206 -0.70 -2.34 -26.85
N GLY A 207 0.06 -1.26 -26.99
CA GLY A 207 0.21 -0.26 -25.94
C GLY A 207 -1.06 0.50 -25.60
N ALA A 208 -1.99 0.67 -26.54
CA ALA A 208 -3.26 1.36 -26.27
C ALA A 208 -4.19 0.46 -25.44
N ALA A 209 -4.34 -0.81 -25.85
CA ALA A 209 -5.11 -1.78 -25.09
C ALA A 209 -4.52 -2.03 -23.70
N ALA A 210 -3.19 -2.06 -23.56
CA ALA A 210 -2.53 -2.24 -22.27
C ALA A 210 -2.79 -1.06 -21.32
N GLU A 211 -2.77 0.18 -21.84
CA GLU A 211 -3.11 1.38 -21.07
C GLU A 211 -4.56 1.34 -20.57
N ASP A 212 -5.51 1.10 -21.48
CA ASP A 212 -6.93 1.10 -21.15
C ASP A 212 -7.29 0.00 -20.15
N ALA A 213 -6.75 -1.22 -20.33
CA ALA A 213 -6.95 -2.33 -19.41
C ALA A 213 -6.40 -2.03 -18.00
N MET A 214 -5.18 -1.46 -17.91
CA MET A 214 -4.58 -1.09 -16.64
C MET A 214 -5.35 0.04 -15.92
N ARG A 215 -5.81 1.04 -16.68
CA ARG A 215 -6.62 2.14 -16.15
C ARG A 215 -7.93 1.63 -15.58
N ALA A 216 -8.65 0.79 -16.33
CA ALA A 216 -9.91 0.20 -15.89
C ALA A 216 -9.73 -0.64 -14.60
N HIS A 217 -8.70 -1.47 -14.56
CA HIS A 217 -8.36 -2.30 -13.40
C HIS A 217 -8.15 -1.47 -12.12
N ILE A 218 -7.35 -0.40 -12.20
CA ILE A 218 -7.04 0.43 -11.03
C ILE A 218 -8.28 1.21 -10.57
N VAL A 219 -9.03 1.80 -11.51
CA VAL A 219 -10.25 2.55 -11.18
C VAL A 219 -11.27 1.66 -10.47
N ARG A 220 -11.58 0.48 -11.03
CA ARG A 220 -12.51 -0.46 -10.38
C ARG A 220 -12.03 -0.89 -8.99
N SER A 221 -10.73 -1.20 -8.86
CA SER A 221 -10.15 -1.61 -7.58
C SER A 221 -10.32 -0.53 -6.50
N VAL A 222 -10.14 0.74 -6.88
CA VAL A 222 -10.31 1.89 -5.98
C VAL A 222 -11.78 2.16 -5.67
N GLU A 223 -12.67 2.05 -6.65
CA GLU A 223 -14.13 2.20 -6.44
C GLU A 223 -14.68 1.15 -5.47
N THR A 224 -14.22 -0.10 -5.59
CA THR A 224 -14.59 -1.20 -4.69
C THR A 224 -14.15 -0.87 -3.25
N LEU A 225 -12.88 -0.49 -3.08
CA LEU A 225 -12.33 -0.07 -1.79
C LEU A 225 -13.08 1.13 -1.19
N TRP A 226 -13.39 2.10 -2.03
CA TRP A 226 -14.10 3.31 -1.64
C TRP A 226 -15.52 3.00 -1.13
N ALA A 227 -16.28 2.20 -1.88
CA ALA A 227 -17.65 1.83 -1.54
C ALA A 227 -17.73 1.14 -0.17
N GLU A 228 -16.77 0.28 0.13
CA GLU A 228 -16.70 -0.39 1.42
C GLU A 228 -16.34 0.53 2.58
N GLU A 229 -15.43 1.47 2.36
CA GLU A 229 -15.08 2.47 3.37
C GLU A 229 -16.30 3.34 3.71
N LEU A 230 -17.10 3.73 2.71
CA LEU A 230 -18.39 4.39 2.95
C LEU A 230 -19.35 3.50 3.75
N ALA A 231 -19.43 2.20 3.43
CA ALA A 231 -20.28 1.26 4.16
C ALA A 231 -19.81 1.07 5.62
N ARG A 232 -18.51 1.12 5.89
CA ARG A 232 -17.96 1.08 7.26
C ARG A 232 -18.22 2.37 8.03
N ALA A 233 -18.06 3.53 7.41
CA ALA A 233 -18.30 4.81 8.06
C ALA A 233 -19.76 5.04 8.49
N ARG A 234 -20.69 4.28 7.92
CA ARG A 234 -22.12 4.28 8.26
C ARG A 234 -22.51 3.31 9.40
N ARG A 235 -21.60 2.43 9.82
CA ARG A 235 -21.78 1.48 10.93
C ARG A 235 -21.24 2.05 12.23
#